data_AF-A0A962IWB3-F1
#
_entry.id   AF-A0A962IWB3-F1
#
_cell.length_a   1.000
_cell.length_b   1.000
_cell.length_c   1.000
_cell.angle_alpha   90.00
_cell.angle_beta   90.00
_cell.angle_gamma   90.00
#
_symmetry.space_group_name_H-M   'P 1'
#
loop_
_entity.id
_entity.type
_entity.pdbx_description
1 polymer ?
#
loop_
_entity_poly.entity_id
_entity_poly.type
_entity_poly.pdbx_seq_one_letter_code
_entity_poly.pdbx_strand_id
1 'polypeptide(L)'
;DASGNNIQILPNQHRRDNYFAGGSILEVPSALDNFQLPIGAPFGEEKLVIYASTTPLGQIDATELNDSVYLVQNNAQEISRRTRGIALKPKVSAPRADPASAAAAAAANKPVANAPAISEVGEFFEDEVRIVTRPAG
;
A
#
# COMPACT_ATOMS: atom_id res chain seq x y z
N ASP A 1 -3.26 -10.08 13.88
CA ASP A 1 -4.23 -10.63 14.85
C ASP A 1 -3.52 -10.83 16.18
N ALA A 2 -4.24 -11.30 17.21
CA ALA A 2 -3.65 -11.57 18.52
C ALA A 2 -2.63 -12.73 18.53
N SER A 3 -2.57 -13.51 17.44
CA SER A 3 -1.60 -14.59 17.23
C SER A 3 -0.31 -14.11 16.53
N GLY A 4 -0.23 -12.83 16.16
CA GLY A 4 0.93 -12.25 15.47
C GLY A 4 0.90 -12.36 13.93
N ASN A 5 -0.20 -12.83 13.35
CA ASN A 5 -0.36 -12.92 11.90
C ASN A 5 -0.79 -11.58 11.31
N ASN A 6 -0.31 -11.28 10.09
CA ASN A 6 -0.82 -10.18 9.29
C ASN A 6 -1.83 -10.73 8.29
N ILE A 7 -3.08 -10.26 8.34
CA ILE A 7 -4.16 -10.73 7.47
C ILE A 7 -4.66 -9.54 6.65
N GLN A 8 -4.70 -9.69 5.33
CA GLN A 8 -5.31 -8.73 4.43
C GLN A 8 -6.80 -9.07 4.27
N ILE A 9 -7.63 -8.20 4.83
CA ILE A 9 -9.09 -8.33 4.79
C ILE A 9 -9.62 -7.85 3.43
N LEU A 10 -9.15 -6.69 2.96
CA LEU A 10 -9.53 -6.10 1.68
C LEU A 10 -8.31 -5.48 0.97
N PRO A 11 -8.26 -5.49 -0.37
CA PRO A 11 -9.11 -6.31 -1.25
C PRO A 11 -8.86 -7.81 -1.03
N ASN A 12 -9.82 -8.65 -1.38
CA ASN A 12 -9.73 -10.12 -1.29
C ASN A 12 -10.35 -10.81 -2.51
N GLN A 13 -10.40 -12.15 -2.54
CA GLN A 13 -10.95 -12.92 -3.67
C GLN A 13 -12.42 -12.60 -3.99
N HIS A 14 -13.22 -12.31 -2.96
CA HIS A 14 -14.65 -12.01 -3.09
C HIS A 14 -14.90 -10.53 -3.39
N ARG A 15 -14.04 -9.66 -2.87
CA ARG A 15 -14.12 -8.21 -3.04
C ARG A 15 -12.78 -7.66 -3.55
N ARG A 16 -12.64 -7.69 -4.87
CA ARG A 16 -11.44 -7.24 -5.58
C ARG A 16 -11.38 -5.72 -5.78
N ASP A 17 -12.53 -5.06 -5.70
CA ASP A 17 -12.62 -3.61 -5.81
C ASP A 17 -11.87 -2.95 -4.66
N ASN A 18 -10.84 -2.18 -5.02
CA ASN A 18 -9.97 -1.45 -4.11
C ASN A 18 -10.13 0.08 -4.25
N TYR A 19 -11.13 0.51 -5.01
CA TYR A 19 -11.54 1.91 -5.12
C TYR A 19 -12.72 2.18 -4.19
N PHE A 20 -12.56 3.15 -3.29
CA PHE A 20 -13.59 3.56 -2.35
C PHE A 20 -13.92 5.03 -2.58
N ALA A 21 -15.18 5.32 -2.89
CA ALA A 21 -15.63 6.70 -3.05
C ALA A 21 -15.55 7.44 -1.71
N GLY A 22 -14.88 8.60 -1.70
CA GLY A 22 -14.81 9.45 -0.51
C GLY A 22 -16.19 9.80 0.03
N GLY A 23 -16.30 9.92 1.36
CA GLY A 23 -17.56 10.25 2.04
C GLY A 23 -18.52 9.08 2.24
N SER A 24 -18.14 7.86 1.86
CA SER A 24 -18.95 6.66 2.07
C SER A 24 -18.51 5.93 3.34
N ILE A 25 -19.47 5.43 4.12
CA ILE A 25 -19.19 4.53 5.25
C ILE A 25 -18.92 3.14 4.68
N LEU A 26 -17.76 2.58 4.99
CA LEU A 26 -17.38 1.23 4.61
C LEU A 26 -17.62 0.28 5.78
N GLU A 27 -18.57 -0.64 5.62
CA GLU A 27 -18.81 -1.73 6.57
C GLU A 27 -17.94 -2.93 6.23
N VAL A 28 -17.29 -3.52 7.24
CA VAL A 28 -16.42 -4.70 7.11
C VAL A 28 -16.57 -5.59 8.36
N PRO A 29 -16.98 -6.87 8.22
CA PRO A 29 -17.53 -7.49 7.02
C PRO A 29 -18.92 -6.94 6.68
N SER A 30 -19.19 -6.75 5.39
CA SER A 30 -20.51 -6.41 4.84
C SER A 30 -21.26 -7.66 4.36
N ALA A 31 -22.51 -7.50 3.92
CA ALA A 31 -23.28 -8.58 3.29
C ALA A 31 -22.63 -9.18 2.02
N LEU A 32 -21.65 -8.49 1.42
CA LEU A 32 -20.91 -8.95 0.24
C LEU A 32 -19.64 -9.74 0.60
N ASP A 33 -19.27 -9.77 1.88
CA ASP A 33 -18.05 -10.41 2.36
C ASP A 33 -18.32 -11.85 2.82
N ASN A 34 -17.48 -12.79 2.39
CA ASN A 34 -17.60 -14.21 2.75
C ASN A 34 -16.75 -14.60 3.98
N PHE A 35 -16.49 -13.64 4.87
CA PHE A 35 -15.78 -13.89 6.12
C PHE A 35 -16.52 -13.26 7.29
N GLN A 36 -16.30 -13.83 8.48
CA GLN A 36 -16.73 -13.24 9.74
C GLN A 36 -15.49 -12.79 10.50
N LEU A 37 -15.63 -11.79 11.37
CA LEU A 37 -14.59 -11.37 12.31
C LEU A 37 -15.00 -11.74 13.75
N PRO A 38 -15.11 -13.03 14.10
CA PRO A 38 -15.37 -13.42 15.47
C PRO A 38 -14.14 -13.10 16.32
N ILE A 39 -14.36 -12.43 17.44
CA ILE A 39 -13.31 -12.23 18.45
C ILE A 39 -13.19 -13.53 19.25
N GLY A 40 -12.10 -14.26 19.01
CA GLY A 40 -11.80 -15.53 19.68
C GLY A 40 -10.45 -15.49 20.42
N ALA A 41 -10.17 -16.55 21.18
CA ALA A 41 -8.85 -16.73 21.76
C ALA A 41 -7.79 -16.98 20.65
N PRO A 42 -6.51 -16.58 20.85
CA PRO A 42 -5.96 -15.95 22.04
C PRO A 42 -6.48 -14.51 22.22
N PHE A 43 -6.89 -14.18 23.45
CA PHE A 43 -7.24 -12.80 23.78
C PHE A 43 -5.96 -11.95 23.83
N GLY A 44 -6.05 -10.70 23.38
CA GLY A 44 -4.88 -9.85 23.28
C GLY A 44 -5.17 -8.56 22.54
N GLU A 45 -4.11 -7.99 21.99
CA GLU A 45 -4.21 -6.79 21.15
C GLU A 45 -4.26 -7.20 19.69
N GLU A 46 -5.27 -6.70 18.99
CA GLU A 46 -5.38 -6.78 17.54
C GLU A 46 -5.30 -5.38 16.96
N LYS A 47 -4.67 -5.28 15.79
CA LYS A 47 -4.52 -4.03 15.06
C LYS A 47 -5.15 -4.18 13.68
N LEU A 48 -6.07 -3.28 13.35
CA LEU A 48 -6.55 -3.05 12.00
C LEU A 48 -5.83 -1.81 11.46
N VAL A 49 -5.10 -1.97 10.37
CA VAL A 49 -4.41 -0.86 9.69
C VAL A 49 -5.03 -0.67 8.31
N ILE A 50 -5.40 0.56 8.01
CA ILE A 50 -5.99 0.95 6.73
C ILE A 50 -4.92 1.73 5.97
N TYR A 51 -4.58 1.25 4.78
CA TYR A 51 -3.73 1.96 3.83
C TYR A 51 -4.60 2.44 2.67
N ALA A 52 -4.66 3.75 2.45
CA ALA A 52 -5.43 4.35 1.37
C ALA A 52 -4.58 5.38 0.64
N SER A 53 -4.80 5.52 -0.67
CA SER A 53 -4.06 6.46 -1.50
C SER A 53 -4.90 6.93 -2.67
N THR A 54 -4.69 8.16 -3.12
CA THR A 54 -5.25 8.65 -4.40
C THR A 54 -4.46 8.16 -5.62
N THR A 55 -3.34 7.48 -5.39
CA THR A 55 -2.56 6.77 -6.42
C THR A 55 -2.49 5.27 -6.09
N PRO A 56 -2.21 4.39 -7.06
CA PRO A 56 -2.13 2.95 -6.79
C PRO A 56 -1.14 2.62 -5.67
N LEU A 57 -1.60 1.83 -4.68
CA LEU A 57 -0.75 1.31 -3.61
C LEU A 57 0.29 0.33 -4.15
N GLY A 58 1.41 0.21 -3.46
CA GLY A 58 2.41 -0.82 -3.77
C GLY A 58 1.93 -2.23 -3.42
N GLN A 59 2.65 -3.23 -3.91
CA GLN A 59 2.31 -4.65 -3.74
C GLN A 59 2.90 -5.23 -2.46
N ILE A 60 2.14 -6.12 -1.82
CA ILE A 60 2.57 -6.95 -0.70
C ILE A 60 2.43 -8.43 -1.07
N ASP A 61 3.29 -9.23 -0.47
CA ASP A 61 3.35 -10.67 -0.70
C ASP A 61 2.31 -11.35 0.20
N ALA A 62 1.35 -12.02 -0.41
CA ALA A 62 0.22 -12.62 0.31
C ALA A 62 -0.18 -13.96 -0.31
N THR A 63 -0.67 -14.87 0.52
CA THR A 63 -1.17 -16.20 0.13
C THR A 63 -2.61 -16.35 0.57
N GLU A 64 -3.41 -17.11 -0.17
CA GLU A 64 -4.81 -17.35 0.20
C GLU A 64 -4.93 -18.00 1.57
N LEU A 65 -5.91 -17.53 2.35
CA LEU A 65 -6.27 -18.06 3.65
C LEU A 65 -7.77 -18.33 3.67
N ASN A 66 -8.14 -19.61 3.74
CA ASN A 66 -9.52 -20.09 3.83
C ASN A 66 -10.46 -19.52 2.76
N ASP A 67 -9.96 -19.39 1.52
CA ASP A 67 -10.65 -18.87 0.32
C ASP A 67 -11.25 -17.46 0.44
N SER A 68 -11.09 -16.76 1.55
CA SER A 68 -11.86 -15.55 1.87
C SER A 68 -10.99 -14.32 2.06
N VAL A 69 -9.82 -14.48 2.66
CA VAL A 69 -8.85 -13.40 2.95
C VAL A 69 -7.45 -13.86 2.55
N TYR A 70 -6.44 -12.99 2.67
CA TYR A 70 -5.05 -13.39 2.44
C TYR A 70 -4.22 -13.31 3.72
N LEU A 71 -3.32 -14.29 3.90
CA LEU A 71 -2.23 -14.22 4.87
C LEU A 71 -1.06 -13.45 4.25
N VAL A 72 -0.66 -12.35 4.88
CA VAL A 72 0.44 -11.50 4.42
C VAL A 72 1.76 -12.02 4.96
N GLN A 73 2.70 -12.25 4.05
CA GLN A 73 4.03 -12.81 4.36
C GLN A 73 5.03 -11.74 4.83
N ASN A 74 4.78 -10.47 4.49
CA ASN A 74 5.59 -9.36 4.94
C ASN A 74 5.32 -9.02 6.42
N ASN A 75 6.34 -8.52 7.12
CA ASN A 75 6.15 -7.92 8.45
C ASN A 75 5.52 -6.53 8.35
N ALA A 76 5.00 -6.01 9.47
CA ALA A 76 4.27 -4.74 9.51
C ALA A 76 5.07 -3.53 8.97
N GLN A 77 6.37 -3.47 9.24
CA GLN A 77 7.24 -2.38 8.75
C GLN A 77 7.40 -2.45 7.23
N GLU A 78 7.53 -3.66 6.69
CA GLU A 78 7.61 -3.87 5.25
C GLU A 78 6.28 -3.57 4.55
N ILE A 79 5.15 -3.95 5.15
CA ILE A 79 3.81 -3.61 4.63
C ILE A 79 3.66 -2.09 4.50
N SER A 80 3.91 -1.32 5.57
CA SER A 80 3.81 0.16 5.52
C SER A 80 4.75 0.78 4.48
N ARG A 81 6.01 0.31 4.40
CA ARG A 81 6.97 0.80 3.40
C ARG A 81 6.53 0.51 1.96
N ARG A 82 6.07 -0.71 1.68
CA ARG A 82 5.68 -1.14 0.33
C ARG A 82 4.38 -0.49 -0.11
N THR A 83 3.37 -0.41 0.76
CA THR A 83 2.05 0.16 0.44
C THR A 83 2.12 1.65 0.11
N ARG A 84 3.00 2.41 0.78
CA ARG A 84 3.26 3.84 0.49
C ARG A 84 3.75 4.14 -0.92
N GLY A 85 4.01 3.12 -1.76
CA GLY A 85 4.26 3.31 -3.19
C GLY A 85 5.52 4.12 -3.48
N ILE A 86 6.43 4.30 -2.50
CA ILE A 86 7.70 5.01 -2.69
C ILE A 86 8.62 4.10 -3.51
N ALA A 87 8.37 4.04 -4.82
CA ALA A 87 9.31 3.48 -5.77
C ALA A 87 10.43 4.50 -5.95
N LEU A 88 11.55 4.29 -5.26
CA LEU A 88 12.80 5.01 -5.54
C LEU A 88 13.26 4.62 -6.94
N LYS A 89 12.83 5.36 -7.96
CA LYS A 89 13.44 5.25 -9.29
C LYS A 89 14.80 5.93 -9.20
N PRO A 90 15.91 5.23 -9.53
CA PRO A 90 17.19 5.88 -9.68
C PRO A 90 17.01 7.06 -10.63
N LYS A 91 17.39 8.27 -10.20
CA LYS A 91 17.60 9.35 -11.15
C LYS A 91 18.66 8.82 -12.12
N VAL A 92 18.31 8.67 -13.40
CA VAL A 92 19.33 8.53 -14.44
C VAL A 92 20.13 9.82 -14.37
N SER A 93 21.19 9.82 -13.57
CA SER A 93 22.22 10.82 -13.65
C SER A 93 22.71 10.72 -15.08
N ALA A 94 22.51 11.80 -15.85
CA ALA A 94 23.24 11.99 -17.09
C ALA A 94 24.71 11.63 -16.82
N PRO A 95 25.39 10.97 -17.77
CA PRO A 95 26.79 10.61 -17.60
C PRO A 95 27.53 11.81 -17.03
N ARG A 96 28.25 11.63 -15.92
CA ARG A 96 29.11 12.66 -15.37
C ARG A 96 29.98 13.11 -16.53
N ALA A 97 29.73 14.30 -17.05
CA ALA A 97 30.58 14.87 -18.08
C ALA A 97 31.94 15.01 -17.43
N ASP A 98 32.90 14.22 -17.91
CA ASP A 98 34.29 14.47 -17.62
C ASP A 98 34.56 15.93 -18.00
N PRO A 99 35.19 16.73 -17.12
CA PRO A 99 35.46 18.14 -17.40
C PRO A 99 36.39 18.37 -18.61
N ALA A 100 36.86 17.31 -19.27
CA ALA A 100 37.69 17.36 -20.46
C ALA A 100 36.92 17.38 -21.80
N SER A 101 35.60 17.17 -21.83
CA SER A 101 34.81 17.10 -23.09
C SER A 101 33.74 18.20 -23.25
N ALA A 102 33.82 19.27 -22.45
CA ALA A 102 32.82 20.35 -22.49
C ALA A 102 33.06 21.43 -23.57
N ALA A 103 34.04 21.27 -24.46
CA ALA A 103 34.44 22.34 -25.40
C ALA A 103 33.94 22.20 -26.85
N ALA A 104 33.23 21.13 -27.25
CA ALA A 104 33.00 20.88 -28.69
C ALA A 104 31.55 20.68 -29.15
N ALA A 105 30.53 20.75 -28.30
CA ALA A 105 29.13 20.50 -28.73
C ALA A 105 28.14 21.56 -28.25
N ALA A 106 28.47 22.84 -28.46
CA ALA A 106 27.51 23.94 -28.36
C ALA A 106 26.92 24.24 -29.76
N ALA A 107 26.19 23.30 -30.34
CA ALA A 107 25.35 23.59 -31.50
C ALA A 107 24.24 22.55 -31.64
N ALA A 108 23.00 23.05 -31.68
CA ALA A 108 21.77 22.36 -32.07
C ALA A 108 21.18 21.33 -31.09
N ASN A 109 20.27 21.81 -30.22
CA ASN A 109 18.92 21.26 -30.22
C ASN A 109 17.92 22.23 -29.57
N LYS A 110 16.88 22.60 -30.35
CA LYS A 110 15.69 23.31 -29.85
C LYS A 110 15.01 22.47 -28.77
N PRO A 111 14.42 23.07 -27.72
CA PRO A 111 13.67 22.32 -26.74
C PRO A 111 12.39 21.79 -27.40
N VAL A 112 12.31 20.46 -27.55
CA VAL A 112 11.06 19.79 -27.89
C VAL A 112 10.29 19.56 -26.58
N ALA A 113 9.03 19.95 -26.59
CA ALA A 113 8.17 20.12 -25.44
C ALA A 113 7.96 18.86 -24.59
N ASN A 114 7.80 19.12 -23.28
CA ASN A 114 7.00 18.41 -22.29
C ASN A 114 7.11 16.87 -22.24
N ALA A 115 8.09 16.38 -21.47
CA ALA A 115 7.81 15.22 -20.63
C ALA A 115 6.88 15.71 -19.50
N PRO A 116 5.78 15.01 -19.17
CA PRO A 116 4.95 15.42 -18.05
C PRO A 116 5.82 15.33 -16.80
N ALA A 117 5.95 16.46 -16.09
CA ALA A 117 6.37 16.42 -14.71
C ALA A 117 5.43 15.44 -14.00
N ILE A 118 5.99 14.53 -13.20
CA ILE A 118 5.23 13.72 -12.24
C ILE A 118 4.69 14.69 -11.17
N SER A 119 3.66 15.45 -11.53
CA SER A 119 3.09 16.53 -10.73
C SER A 119 1.91 16.08 -9.88
N GLU A 120 1.47 14.83 -9.99
CA GLU A 120 0.44 14.30 -9.10
C GLU A 120 1.12 13.77 -7.83
N VAL A 121 1.26 14.64 -6.84
CA VAL A 121 1.48 14.23 -5.46
C VAL A 121 0.23 13.46 -5.04
N GLY A 122 0.29 12.13 -5.08
CA GLY A 122 -0.75 11.30 -4.49
C GLY A 122 -0.84 11.56 -3.00
N GLU A 123 -2.05 11.71 -2.47
CA GLU A 123 -2.28 11.72 -1.03
C GLU A 123 -2.26 10.28 -0.53
N PHE A 124 -1.63 10.05 0.61
CA PHE A 124 -1.57 8.77 1.26
C PHE A 124 -2.07 8.90 2.70
N PHE A 125 -2.91 7.96 3.12
CA PHE A 125 -3.48 7.88 4.44
C PHE A 125 -3.18 6.51 5.05
N GLU A 126 -2.70 6.54 6.28
CA GLU A 126 -2.55 5.36 7.13
C GLU A 126 -3.32 5.63 8.41
N ASP A 127 -4.29 4.76 8.71
CA ASP A 127 -5.08 4.83 9.94
C ASP A 127 -5.00 3.50 10.69
N GLU A 128 -5.08 3.58 12.01
CA GLU A 128 -4.88 2.46 12.90
C GLU A 128 -5.99 2.39 13.96
N VAL A 129 -6.71 1.28 13.98
CA VAL A 129 -7.66 0.95 15.03
C VAL A 129 -7.11 -0.21 15.85
N ARG A 130 -7.04 -0.02 17.16
CA ARG A 130 -6.66 -1.07 18.11
C ARG A 130 -7.87 -1.67 18.77
N ILE A 131 -7.91 -2.99 18.80
CA ILE A 131 -8.95 -3.77 19.46
C ILE A 131 -8.27 -4.57 20.55
N VAL A 132 -8.64 -4.32 21.81
CA VAL A 132 -8.12 -5.05 22.96
C VAL A 132 -9.20 -6.00 23.45
N THR A 133 -8.91 -7.29 23.36
CA THR A 133 -9.85 -8.35 23.71
C THR A 133 -9.42 -8.97 25.03
N ARG A 134 -10.40 -9.26 25.90
CA ARG A 134 -10.17 -9.85 27.22
C ARG A 134 -11.13 -11.03 27.40
N PRO A 135 -10.74 -12.06 28.16
CA PRO A 135 -11.66 -13.14 28.49
C PRO A 135 -12.89 -12.58 29.22
N ALA A 136 -14.06 -13.12 28.89
CA ALA A 136 -15.24 -12.96 29.73
C ALA A 136 -14.97 -13.71 31.04
N GLY A 137 -14.80 -12.97 32.14
CA GLY A 137 -14.58 -13.52 33.48
C GLY A 137 -15.81 -14.21 34.04
#